data_AF-A0A3N4E2X1-F1
#
_entry.id   AF-A0A3N4E2X1-F1
#
_cell.length_a   1.000
_cell.length_b   1.000
_cell.length_c   1.000
_cell.angle_alpha   90.00
_cell.angle_beta   90.00
_cell.angle_gamma   90.00
#
_symmetry.space_group_name_H-M   'P 1'
#
loop_
_entity.id
_entity.type
_entity.pdbx_description
1 polymer ?
#
loop_
_entity_poly.entity_id
_entity_poly.type
_entity_poly.pdbx_seq_one_letter_code
_entity_poly.pdbx_strand_id
1 'polypeptide(L)'
;MLTFAQTEKGCIARIEGPMTINNAMELKNQFISALRASQDLELDLAAVTDIDTAGLQLLIMAKQQQIFVQHNLTLIHHSKTVFEAFEILGLVSWFNDPIVITRQ
;
A
#
# COMPACT_ATOMS: atom_id res chain seq x y z
N MET A 1 11.87 0.27 0.45
CA MET A 1 12.03 -0.53 1.67
C MET A 1 10.86 -0.26 2.60
N LEU A 2 10.36 -1.28 3.29
CA LEU A 2 9.20 -1.16 4.17
C LEU A 2 9.64 -1.01 5.64
N THR A 3 9.12 0.00 6.32
CA THR A 3 9.37 0.26 7.75
C THR A 3 8.07 0.16 8.54
N PHE A 4 8.17 -0.23 9.82
CA PHE A 4 7.02 -0.44 10.69
C PHE A 4 7.07 0.50 11.89
N ALA A 5 5.92 1.07 12.22
CA ALA A 5 5.68 1.78 13.47
C ALA A 5 4.40 1.25 14.11
N GLN A 6 4.45 1.01 15.42
CA GLN A 6 3.27 0.61 16.18
C GLN A 6 2.55 1.86 16.68
N THR A 7 1.23 1.86 16.59
CA THR A 7 0.37 2.94 17.09
C THR A 7 -0.57 2.41 18.16
N GLU A 8 -1.26 3.30 18.88
CA GLU A 8 -2.26 2.91 19.88
C GLU A 8 -3.44 2.13 19.29
N LYS A 9 -3.67 2.24 17.98
CA LYS A 9 -4.83 1.65 17.27
C LYS A 9 -4.47 0.55 16.28
N GLY A 10 -3.19 0.23 16.10
CA GLY A 10 -2.76 -0.75 15.11
C GLY A 10 -1.30 -0.59 14.72
N CYS A 11 -0.99 -0.87 13.46
CA CYS A 11 0.36 -0.73 12.89
C CYS A 11 0.32 0.13 11.63
N ILE A 12 1.32 1.00 11.47
CA ILE A 12 1.58 1.72 10.22
C ILE A 12 2.83 1.10 9.59
N ALA A 13 2.69 0.62 8.36
CA ALA A 13 3.79 0.24 7.50
C ALA A 13 4.02 1.33 6.45
N ARG A 14 5.24 1.87 6.34
CA ARG A 14 5.57 2.86 5.31
C ARG A 14 6.39 2.23 4.21
N ILE A 15 6.04 2.53 2.97
CA ILE A 15 6.84 2.15 1.79
C ILE A 15 7.65 3.34 1.33
N GLU A 16 8.97 3.15 1.30
CA GLU A 16 9.92 4.15 0.82
C GLU A 16 10.58 3.71 -0.49
N GLY A 17 10.60 4.61 -1.48
CA GLY A 17 11.25 4.37 -2.77
C GLY A 17 10.33 3.75 -3.83
N PRO A 18 10.89 3.16 -4.90
CA PRO A 18 10.10 2.66 -6.02
C PRO A 18 9.33 1.39 -5.66
N MET A 19 8.21 1.14 -6.35
CA MET A 19 7.46 -0.12 -6.34
C MET A 19 7.41 -0.66 -7.78
N THR A 20 8.48 -1.31 -8.21
CA THR A 20 8.63 -1.77 -9.60
C THR A 20 9.00 -3.25 -9.68
N ILE A 21 9.01 -3.82 -10.88
CA ILE A 21 9.40 -5.21 -11.11
C ILE A 21 10.75 -5.58 -10.48
N ASN A 22 11.68 -4.62 -10.39
CA ASN A 22 13.03 -4.83 -9.85
C ASN A 22 13.04 -5.18 -8.36
N ASN A 23 12.06 -4.69 -7.58
CA ASN A 23 11.99 -4.92 -6.14
C ASN A 23 10.68 -5.57 -5.67
N ALA A 24 9.77 -5.89 -6.60
CA ALA A 24 8.47 -6.45 -6.31
C ALA A 24 8.54 -7.77 -5.50
N MET A 25 9.49 -8.65 -5.81
CA MET A 25 9.63 -9.93 -5.10
C MET A 25 9.99 -9.73 -3.62
N GLU A 26 10.88 -8.79 -3.33
CA GLU A 26 11.27 -8.46 -1.96
C GLU A 26 10.12 -7.80 -1.20
N LEU A 27 9.47 -6.79 -1.83
CA LEU A 27 8.32 -6.09 -1.26
C LEU A 27 7.15 -7.04 -0.97
N LYS A 28 6.89 -8.02 -1.83
CA LYS A 28 5.87 -9.05 -1.60
C LYS A 28 6.07 -9.78 -0.27
N ASN A 29 7.30 -10.20 0.01
CA ASN A 29 7.62 -10.92 1.25
C ASN A 29 7.44 -10.03 2.48
N GLN A 30 7.79 -8.74 2.35
CA GLN A 30 7.57 -7.74 3.40
C GLN A 30 6.08 -7.50 3.64
N PHE A 31 5.25 -7.43 2.59
CA PHE A 31 3.79 -7.27 2.70
C PHE A 31 3.13 -8.47 3.40
N ILE A 32 3.51 -9.70 3.03
CA ILE A 32 2.94 -10.90 3.67
C ILE A 32 3.29 -10.92 5.16
N SER A 33 4.53 -10.54 5.51
CA SER A 33 4.96 -10.44 6.90
C SER A 33 4.18 -9.36 7.65
N ALA A 34 4.01 -8.18 7.04
CA ALA A 34 3.22 -7.07 7.59
C ALA A 34 1.78 -7.46 7.90
N LEU A 35 1.11 -8.07 6.91
CA LEU A 35 -0.28 -8.51 7.01
C LEU A 35 -0.47 -9.58 8.07
N ARG A 36 0.53 -10.42 8.35
CA ARG A 36 0.44 -11.42 9.43
C ARG A 36 0.69 -10.83 10.81
N ALA A 37 1.44 -9.75 10.90
CA ALA A 37 1.87 -9.16 12.16
C ALA A 37 0.80 -8.27 12.82
N SER A 38 -0.16 -7.73 12.06
CA SER A 38 -1.20 -6.84 12.57
C SER A 38 -2.57 -7.17 11.97
N GLN A 39 -3.61 -7.12 12.81
CA GLN A 39 -5.01 -7.20 12.37
C GLN A 39 -5.50 -5.89 11.76
N ASP A 40 -4.96 -4.75 12.21
CA ASP A 40 -5.26 -3.41 11.70
C ASP A 40 -3.96 -2.79 11.17
N LEU A 41 -3.84 -2.70 9.85
CA LEU A 41 -2.66 -2.22 9.16
C LEU A 41 -3.00 -1.01 8.27
N GLU A 42 -2.29 0.08 8.47
CA GLU A 42 -2.28 1.21 7.55
C GLU A 42 -0.99 1.18 6.74
N LEU A 43 -1.10 1.25 5.40
CA LEU A 43 0.04 1.27 4.50
C LEU A 43 0.23 2.69 3.97
N ASP A 44 1.27 3.36 4.47
CA ASP A 44 1.66 4.72 4.08
C ASP A 44 2.47 4.70 2.78
N LEU A 45 1.90 5.30 1.74
CA LEU A 45 2.44 5.34 0.38
C LEU A 45 3.06 6.70 0.03
N ALA A 46 3.22 7.61 0.99
CA ALA A 46 3.68 8.98 0.73
C ALA A 46 5.08 9.04 0.13
N ALA A 47 5.94 8.11 0.55
CA ALA A 47 7.34 8.03 0.14
C ALA A 47 7.55 7.11 -1.08
N VAL A 48 6.48 6.66 -1.75
CA VAL A 48 6.58 5.90 -3.00
C VAL A 48 6.97 6.85 -4.14
N THR A 49 8.16 6.64 -4.69
CA THR A 49 8.75 7.55 -5.69
C THR A 49 8.38 7.20 -7.13
N ASP A 50 8.05 5.94 -7.39
CA ASP A 50 7.67 5.41 -8.71
C ASP A 50 6.87 4.12 -8.53
N ILE A 51 6.01 3.78 -9.48
CA ILE A 51 5.20 2.55 -9.44
C ILE A 51 4.88 2.03 -10.85
N ASP A 52 5.06 0.72 -11.06
CA ASP A 52 4.62 0.02 -12.27
C ASP A 52 3.49 -0.98 -11.97
N THR A 53 3.11 -1.77 -12.98
CA THR A 53 2.06 -2.78 -12.84
C THR A 53 2.41 -3.89 -11.85
N ALA A 54 3.69 -4.22 -11.63
CA ALA A 54 4.10 -5.17 -10.61
C ALA A 54 3.88 -4.58 -9.20
N GLY A 55 4.23 -3.31 -8.98
CA GLY A 55 3.92 -2.60 -7.74
C GLY A 55 2.42 -2.54 -7.44
N LEU A 56 1.60 -2.25 -8.46
CA LEU A 56 0.15 -2.23 -8.34
C LEU A 56 -0.44 -3.60 -8.00
N GLN A 57 0.06 -4.67 -8.64
CA GLN A 57 -0.36 -6.04 -8.32
C GLN A 57 -0.09 -6.41 -6.86
N LEU A 58 0.97 -5.87 -6.25
CA LEU A 58 1.23 -6.08 -4.81
C LEU A 58 0.20 -5.37 -3.92
N LEU A 59 -0.20 -4.15 -4.27
CA LEU A 59 -1.26 -3.43 -3.53
C LEU A 59 -2.61 -4.17 -3.65
N ILE A 60 -2.93 -4.66 -4.85
CA ILE A 60 -4.12 -5.49 -5.10
C ILE A 60 -4.06 -6.78 -4.28
N MET A 61 -2.92 -7.47 -4.31
CA MET A 61 -2.70 -8.69 -3.53
C MET A 61 -2.91 -8.42 -2.03
N ALA A 62 -2.37 -7.32 -1.49
CA ALA A 62 -2.52 -6.97 -0.09
C ALA A 62 -3.99 -6.75 0.29
N LYS A 63 -4.73 -6.00 -0.53
CA LYS A 63 -6.18 -5.76 -0.36
C LYS A 63 -7.00 -7.04 -0.44
N GLN A 64 -6.64 -7.98 -1.31
CA GLN A 64 -7.34 -9.28 -1.39
C GLN A 64 -7.01 -10.18 -0.20
N GLN A 65 -5.75 -10.21 0.25
CA GLN A 65 -5.33 -11.01 1.40
C GLN A 65 -5.98 -10.54 2.70
N GLN A 66 -6.23 -9.23 2.85
CA GLN A 66 -6.96 -8.69 4.00
C GLN A 66 -8.33 -9.38 4.18
N ILE A 67 -9.06 -9.62 3.07
CA ILE A 67 -10.39 -10.23 3.07
C ILE A 67 -10.30 -11.70 3.50
N PHE A 68 -9.27 -12.40 3.01
CA PHE A 68 -9.06 -13.81 3.29
C PHE A 68 -8.67 -14.06 4.76
N VAL A 69 -7.85 -13.17 5.34
CA VAL A 69 -7.34 -13.31 6.71
C VAL A 69 -8.19 -12.54 7.74
N GLN A 70 -9.25 -11.85 7.31
CA GLN A 70 -10.10 -10.98 8.15
C GLN A 70 -9.31 -9.88 8.87
N HIS A 71 -8.31 -9.33 8.19
CA HIS A 71 -7.55 -8.17 8.67
C HIS A 71 -8.02 -6.91 7.94
N ASN A 72 -7.94 -5.77 8.61
CA ASN A 72 -8.20 -4.46 8.02
C ASN A 72 -6.90 -3.90 7.45
N LEU A 73 -6.91 -3.57 6.15
CA LEU A 73 -5.84 -2.86 5.46
C LEU A 73 -6.39 -1.58 4.83
N THR A 74 -5.83 -0.44 5.23
CA THR A 74 -6.11 0.86 4.61
C THR A 74 -4.87 1.39 3.93
N LEU A 75 -4.99 1.84 2.67
CA LEU A 75 -3.91 2.57 2.00
C LEU A 75 -4.05 4.05 2.33
N ILE A 76 -2.99 4.67 2.83
CA ILE A 76 -3.02 6.07 3.27
C ILE A 76 -1.90 6.88 2.63
N HIS A 77 -2.10 8.20 2.58
CA HIS A 77 -1.13 9.18 2.09
C HIS A 77 -0.53 8.84 0.71
N HIS A 78 -1.36 8.42 -0.26
CA HIS A 78 -0.94 8.14 -1.63
C HIS A 78 -0.04 9.25 -2.20
N SER A 79 1.16 8.89 -2.65
CA SER A 79 1.99 9.82 -3.41
C SER A 79 1.34 10.13 -4.76
N LYS A 80 1.78 11.21 -5.40
CA LYS A 80 1.27 11.64 -6.71
C LYS A 80 1.36 10.52 -7.76
N THR A 81 2.49 9.81 -7.85
CA THR A 81 2.67 8.73 -8.82
C THR A 81 1.74 7.54 -8.56
N VAL A 82 1.43 7.24 -7.29
CA VAL A 82 0.51 6.16 -6.94
C VAL A 82 -0.92 6.56 -7.33
N PHE A 83 -1.32 7.79 -7.01
CA PHE A 83 -2.63 8.30 -7.40
C PHE A 83 -2.81 8.33 -8.92
N GLU A 84 -1.83 8.86 -9.66
CA GLU A 84 -1.86 8.89 -11.14
C GLU A 84 -1.96 7.47 -11.73
N ALA A 85 -1.22 6.49 -11.19
CA ALA A 85 -1.32 5.11 -11.62
C ALA A 85 -2.71 4.51 -11.37
N PHE A 86 -3.34 4.83 -10.23
CA PHE A 86 -4.71 4.41 -9.95
C PHE A 86 -5.71 5.06 -10.90
N GLU A 87 -5.56 6.35 -11.21
CA GLU A 87 -6.44 7.05 -12.16
C GLU A 87 -6.34 6.48 -13.57
N ILE A 88 -5.12 6.33 -14.10
CA ILE A 88 -4.86 5.84 -15.45
C ILE A 88 -5.48 4.45 -15.67
N LEU A 89 -5.47 3.61 -14.64
CA LEU A 89 -5.97 2.24 -14.70
C LEU A 89 -7.41 2.08 -14.19
N GLY A 90 -8.07 3.18 -13.79
CA GLY A 90 -9.44 3.15 -13.28
C GLY A 90 -9.60 2.38 -11.96
N LEU A 91 -8.56 2.33 -11.13
CA LEU A 91 -8.52 1.57 -9.87
C LEU A 91 -8.91 2.38 -8.64
N VAL A 92 -9.12 3.69 -8.77
CA VAL A 92 -9.45 4.59 -7.66
C VAL A 92 -10.63 4.06 -6.83
N SER A 93 -11.75 3.72 -7.48
CA SER A 93 -12.93 3.19 -6.80
C SER A 93 -12.76 1.74 -6.32
N TRP A 94 -11.81 0.99 -6.89
CA TRP A 94 -11.55 -0.39 -6.48
C TRP A 94 -10.84 -0.45 -5.13
N PHE A 95 -9.84 0.41 -4.92
CA PHE A 95 -9.14 0.49 -3.64
C PHE A 95 -10.05 1.05 -2.53
N ASN A 96 -10.94 1.99 -2.90
CA ASN A 96 -11.95 2.59 -2.00
C ASN A 96 -11.35 3.11 -0.68
N ASP A 97 -10.09 3.54 -0.74
CA ASP A 97 -9.36 4.09 0.39
C ASP A 97 -9.60 5.60 0.50
N PRO A 98 -9.45 6.21 1.69
CA PRO A 98 -9.52 7.64 1.85
C PRO A 98 -8.47 8.35 0.98
N ILE A 99 -8.91 9.07 -0.04
CA ILE A 99 -8.03 9.92 -0.84
C ILE A 99 -7.97 11.29 -0.17
N VAL A 100 -6.81 11.59 0.44
CA VAL A 100 -6.53 12.93 0.93
C VAL A 100 -6.05 13.78 -0.25
N ILE A 101 -6.97 14.54 -0.85
CA ILE A 101 -6.60 15.54 -1.87
C ILE A 101 -6.05 16.76 -1.14
N THR A 102 -4.73 16.82 -0.97
CA THR A 102 -4.06 18.06 -0.53
C THR A 102 -4.12 19.05 -1.68
N ARG A 103 -5.00 20.04 -1.58
CA ARG A 103 -5.09 21.15 -2.54
C ARG A 103 -3.77 21.93 -2.48
N GLN A 104 -2.98 21.89 -3.56
CA GLN A 104 -1.83 22.77 -3.77
C GLN A 104 -2.30 24.20 -4.04
#